data_AF-A0A378MWF3-F1
#
_entry.id   AF-A0A378MWF3-F1
#
_cell.length_a   1.000
_cell.length_b   1.000
_cell.length_c   1.000
_cell.angle_alpha   90.00
_cell.angle_beta   90.00
_cell.angle_gamma   90.00
#
_symmetry.space_group_name_H-M   'P 1'
#
loop_
_entity.id
_entity.type
_entity.pdbx_description
1 polymer ?
#
loop_
_entity_poly.entity_id
_entity_poly.type
_entity_poly.pdbx_seq_one_letter_code
_entity_poly.pdbx_strand_id
1 'polypeptide(L)'
;MKYIKDINSLTPEEWQSGDRRWIIDWVAPFGHSQLLYKKMCQKYPDMIVRSIRFYPKQKELGKIAYFKGGKLDKKTAKKTF
;
A
#
# COMPACT_ATOMS: atom_id res chain seq x y z
N MET A 1 7.49 -7.29 11.09
CA MET A 1 6.15 -6.79 10.74
C MET A 1 5.22 -7.99 10.55
N LYS A 2 4.20 -8.15 11.39
CA LYS A 2 3.30 -9.33 11.45
C LYS A 2 2.61 -9.60 10.10
N TYR A 3 1.96 -8.57 9.53
CA TYR A 3 1.25 -8.60 8.25
C TYR A 3 2.07 -9.07 7.03
N ILE A 4 3.38 -8.80 6.99
CA ILE A 4 4.24 -9.23 5.86
C ILE A 4 4.49 -10.74 5.90
N LYS A 5 4.51 -11.34 7.10
CA LYS A 5 4.74 -12.78 7.26
C LYS A 5 3.47 -13.60 6.99
N ASP A 6 2.33 -13.03 7.33
CA ASP A 6 1.01 -13.62 7.11
C ASP A 6 -0.02 -12.50 6.88
N ILE A 7 -0.60 -12.48 5.69
CA ILE A 7 -1.56 -11.44 5.28
C ILE A 7 -2.90 -11.54 6.04
N ASN A 8 -3.20 -12.69 6.63
CA ASN A 8 -4.43 -12.92 7.41
C ASN A 8 -4.25 -12.63 8.90
N SER A 9 -3.08 -12.15 9.31
CA SER A 9 -2.72 -12.02 10.72
C SER A 9 -3.25 -10.76 11.42
N LEU A 10 -3.86 -9.82 10.70
CA LEU A 10 -4.31 -8.54 11.26
C LEU A 10 -5.66 -8.69 12.00
N THR A 11 -5.74 -8.16 13.22
CA THR A 11 -7.00 -7.96 13.95
C THR A 11 -7.52 -6.52 13.76
N PRO A 12 -8.81 -6.22 13.99
CA PRO A 12 -9.36 -4.87 13.84
C PRO A 12 -8.61 -3.78 14.62
N GLU A 13 -8.14 -4.10 15.82
CA GLU A 13 -7.39 -3.16 16.68
C GLU A 13 -6.05 -2.77 16.04
N GLU A 14 -5.45 -3.68 15.28
CA GLU A 14 -4.17 -3.46 14.61
C GLU A 14 -4.29 -2.51 13.40
N TRP A 15 -5.52 -2.19 12.93
CA TRP A 15 -5.73 -1.23 11.83
C TRP A 15 -5.33 0.19 12.21
N GLN A 16 -5.37 0.53 13.50
CA GLN A 16 -5.01 1.85 14.04
C GLN A 16 -3.72 1.81 14.88
N SER A 17 -2.90 0.77 14.71
CA SER A 17 -1.69 0.55 15.51
C SER A 17 -0.51 1.51 15.22
N GLY A 18 -0.65 2.44 14.28
CA GLY A 18 0.39 3.43 13.99
C GLY A 18 0.19 4.24 12.72
N ASP A 19 1.27 4.83 12.23
CA ASP A 19 1.31 5.74 11.07
C ASP A 19 1.69 5.06 9.74
N ARG A 20 2.14 3.80 9.83
CA ARG A 20 2.63 2.96 8.73
C ARG A 20 1.48 2.37 7.92
N ARG A 21 0.92 3.16 7.00
CA ARG A 21 -0.22 2.76 6.14
C ARG A 21 0.13 1.64 5.15
N TRP A 22 -0.80 0.68 5.02
CA TRP A 22 -0.80 -0.39 4.03
C TRP A 22 -2.14 -0.46 3.31
N ILE A 23 -2.10 -0.75 2.02
CA ILE A 23 -3.27 -1.17 1.25
C ILE A 23 -3.50 -2.64 1.55
N ILE A 24 -4.66 -2.95 2.12
CA ILE A 24 -5.11 -4.33 2.37
C ILE A 24 -5.72 -4.88 1.09
N ASP A 25 -6.72 -4.16 0.54
CA ASP A 25 -7.37 -4.52 -0.72
C ASP A 25 -7.21 -3.44 -1.79
N TRP A 26 -6.93 -3.89 -3.02
CA TRP A 26 -6.95 -3.06 -4.22
C TRP A 26 -7.65 -3.81 -5.35
N VAL A 27 -8.93 -3.52 -5.54
CA VAL A 27 -9.80 -4.26 -6.46
C VAL A 27 -10.46 -3.30 -7.44
N ALA A 28 -10.21 -3.52 -8.73
CA ALA A 28 -10.77 -2.73 -9.83
C ALA A 28 -10.92 -3.61 -11.09
N PRO A 29 -11.89 -4.55 -11.10
CA PRO A 29 -11.98 -5.61 -12.10
C PRO A 29 -12.27 -5.10 -13.52
N PHE A 30 -12.89 -3.93 -13.65
CA PHE A 30 -13.31 -3.34 -14.92
C PHE A 30 -12.29 -2.34 -15.49
N GLY A 31 -11.00 -2.47 -15.14
CA GLY A 31 -9.93 -1.60 -15.67
C GLY A 31 -9.78 -0.23 -15.00
N HIS A 32 -10.59 0.09 -13.98
CA HIS A 32 -10.58 1.39 -13.29
C HIS A 32 -9.45 1.61 -12.28
N SER A 33 -8.42 0.75 -12.27
CA SER A 33 -7.31 0.82 -11.30
C SER A 33 -6.60 2.19 -11.34
N GLN A 34 -6.39 2.76 -12.54
CA GLN A 34 -5.78 4.09 -12.66
C GLN A 34 -6.68 5.21 -12.12
N LEU A 35 -8.00 5.10 -12.31
CA LEU A 35 -8.96 6.06 -11.77
C LEU A 35 -8.97 6.01 -10.24
N LEU A 36 -8.97 4.82 -9.65
CA LEU A 36 -8.88 4.62 -8.20
C LEU A 36 -7.59 5.23 -7.64
N TYR A 37 -6.46 5.02 -8.32
CA TYR A 37 -5.19 5.65 -7.97
C TYR A 37 -5.25 7.18 -8.02
N LYS A 38 -5.79 7.76 -9.10
CA LYS A 38 -5.97 9.21 -9.21
C LYS A 38 -6.80 9.78 -8.07
N LYS A 39 -7.92 9.12 -7.72
CA LYS A 39 -8.79 9.53 -6.61
C LYS A 39 -8.08 9.42 -5.25
N MET A 40 -7.31 8.36 -5.03
CA MET A 40 -6.49 8.20 -3.82
C MET A 40 -5.47 9.35 -3.69
N CYS A 41 -4.73 9.67 -4.76
CA CYS A 41 -3.74 10.75 -4.74
C CYS A 41 -4.36 12.14 -4.51
N GLN A 42 -5.60 12.36 -4.97
CA GLN A 42 -6.34 13.60 -4.76
C GLN A 42 -6.87 13.72 -3.33
N LYS A 43 -7.46 12.63 -2.80
CA LYS A 43 -8.06 12.61 -1.46
C LYS A 43 -7.01 12.66 -0.35
N TYR A 44 -5.84 12.08 -0.60
CA TYR A 44 -4.75 11.96 0.39
C TYR A 44 -3.43 12.47 -0.23
N PRO A 45 -3.29 13.79 -0.39
CA PRO A 45 -2.19 14.37 -1.19
C PRO A 45 -0.80 14.22 -0.58
N ASP A 46 -0.71 14.12 0.75
CA ASP A 46 0.56 14.09 1.51
C ASP A 46 0.87 12.69 2.07
N MET A 47 0.13 11.69 1.62
CA MET A 47 0.16 10.33 2.15
C MET A 47 1.22 9.45 1.49
N ILE A 48 1.81 8.58 2.29
CA ILE A 48 2.69 7.48 1.87
C ILE A 48 2.02 6.17 2.27
N VAL A 49 1.85 5.24 1.32
CA VAL A 49 1.31 3.90 1.60
C VAL A 49 2.11 2.82 0.88
N ARG A 50 2.02 1.60 1.40
CA ARG A 50 2.60 0.40 0.79
C ARG A 50 1.52 -0.59 0.41
N SER A 51 1.82 -1.47 -0.54
CA SER A 51 1.10 -2.72 -0.70
C SER A 51 2.10 -3.86 -0.83
N ILE A 52 1.69 -5.08 -0.51
CA ILE A 52 2.47 -6.28 -0.80
C ILE A 52 1.72 -7.10 -1.85
N ARG A 53 2.44 -7.54 -2.89
CA ARG A 53 1.93 -8.55 -3.82
C ARG A 53 2.64 -9.86 -3.50
N PHE A 54 1.90 -10.80 -2.93
CA PHE A 54 2.40 -12.12 -2.60
C PHE A 54 2.43 -13.01 -3.84
N TYR A 55 3.50 -13.80 -4.01
CA TYR A 55 3.63 -14.76 -5.10
C TYR A 55 3.78 -16.16 -4.51
N PRO A 56 2.68 -16.92 -4.34
CA PRO A 56 2.72 -18.22 -3.66
C PRO A 56 3.69 -19.24 -4.27
N LYS A 57 4.05 -19.07 -5.55
CA LYS A 57 4.89 -19.99 -6.33
C LYS A 57 6.36 -19.56 -6.44
N GLN A 58 6.76 -18.45 -5.81
CA GLN A 58 8.15 -17.95 -5.88
C GLN A 58 8.82 -18.04 -4.51
N LYS A 59 10.15 -18.26 -4.50
CA LYS A 59 10.96 -18.30 -3.25
C LYS A 59 10.95 -16.97 -2.50
N GLU A 60 10.68 -15.86 -3.18
CA GLU A 60 10.61 -14.54 -2.56
C GLU A 60 9.22 -14.28 -1.95
N LEU A 61 9.19 -13.75 -0.72
CA LEU A 61 8.01 -13.44 0.10
C LEU A 61 7.02 -12.43 -0.51
N GLY A 62 7.26 -11.95 -1.73
CA GLY A 62 6.42 -10.99 -2.45
C GLY A 62 7.11 -9.65 -2.71
N LYS A 63 6.52 -8.86 -3.59
CA LYS A 63 7.03 -7.53 -3.96
C LYS A 63 6.28 -6.44 -3.21
N ILE A 64 7.01 -5.61 -2.47
CA ILE A 64 6.46 -4.39 -1.88
C ILE A 64 6.37 -3.31 -2.96
N ALA A 65 5.19 -2.74 -3.12
CA ALA A 65 4.96 -1.55 -3.93
C ALA A 65 4.75 -0.34 -3.03
N TYR A 66 5.24 0.80 -3.49
CA TYR A 66 5.19 2.07 -2.77
C TYR A 66 4.35 3.07 -3.55
N PHE A 67 3.43 3.72 -2.86
CA PHE A 67 2.53 4.71 -3.44
C PHE A 67 2.61 6.00 -2.62
N LYS A 68 2.41 7.13 -3.31
CA LYS A 68 2.44 8.45 -2.72
C LYS A 68 1.23 9.27 -3.17
N GLY A 69 0.85 10.22 -2.33
CA GLY A 69 -0.12 11.25 -2.68
C GLY A 69 0.35 12.18 -3.78
N GLY A 70 -0.57 13.01 -4.28
CA GLY A 70 -0.34 13.90 -5.40
C GLY A 70 0.70 15.00 -5.13
N LYS A 71 0.80 15.49 -3.88
CA LYS A 71 1.67 16.63 -3.51
C LYS A 71 3.10 16.23 -3.16
N LEU A 72 3.34 14.97 -2.81
CA LEU A 72 4.69 14.49 -2.49
C LEU A 72 5.52 14.38 -3.76
N ASP A 73 6.74 14.90 -3.77
CA ASP A 73 7.67 14.63 -4.86
C ASP A 73 8.29 13.21 -4.71
N LYS A 74 8.81 12.67 -5.83
CA LYS A 74 9.39 11.31 -5.85
C LYS A 74 10.64 11.19 -4.98
N LYS A 75 11.44 12.25 -4.85
CA LYS A 75 12.72 12.24 -4.11
C LYS A 75 12.47 12.21 -2.62
N THR A 76 11.53 13.04 -2.14
CA THR A 76 11.09 13.07 -0.74
C THR A 76 10.40 11.77 -0.36
N ALA A 77 9.47 11.27 -1.18
CA ALA A 77 8.82 10.00 -0.90
C ALA A 77 9.82 8.83 -0.80
N LYS A 78 10.85 8.81 -1.66
CA LYS A 78 11.90 7.78 -1.64
C LYS A 78 12.77 7.80 -0.38
N LYS A 79 12.90 8.93 0.30
CA LYS A 79 13.62 9.00 1.59
C LYS A 79 12.80 8.42 2.75
N THR A 80 11.47 8.36 2.61
CA THR A 80 10.55 7.91 3.65
C THR A 80 10.11 6.44 3.47
N PHE A 81 10.28 5.90 2.26
CA PHE A 81 10.04 4.49 1.94
C PHE A 81 11.09 3.57 2.59
#